data_AF-A0A4V6I0J0-F1
#
_entry.id   AF-A0A4V6I0J0-F1
#
_cell.length_a   1.000
_cell.length_b   1.000
_cell.length_c   1.000
_cell.angle_alpha   90.00
_cell.angle_beta   90.00
_cell.angle_gamma   90.00
#
_symmetry.space_group_name_H-M   'P 1'
#
loop_
_entity.id
_entity.type
_entity.pdbx_description
1 polymer ?
#
loop_
_entity_poly.entity_id
_entity_poly.type
_entity_poly.pdbx_seq_one_letter_code
_entity_poly.pdbx_strand_id
1 'polypeptide(L)'
;MNNTNPLNAVYDEALYILQESFDTHTCIADAKTQSQKHLFTLIQENPMLENEIRMAILHFYNQCGLGAFVHYDKNQLQVITHIKNHTHNLYVQRICDFLKKHKFTLYKQEPSKEDFEELFHFVDTTLDLNTQSTKREMIKIALRNVFGIQARDALFFKDGNIKLFKFDYEIVKINNEIRQINRNSHINVLSNEDRMVLDNALSMTNVQSLIIQNTLLILQKDIDLKQIDNLGFNKRFKFFAIQKLRVYVESLQLHHIDSLAKSIYCMDIAQQYAWVMFEIVAKELLELCAKDNVNAIAFIEFYNGGSIELRGKIFKKPLITDNNGNPWTIPLIKECLKNKKAIEFDISQMQKRLDDFEEKIHSINNQIQQNDTEEKDTLTKESSYQELLESKNKELRMLVDKKASKVYIEAITNEINTLILNKSNMLTHIENTQKNLAALGKEQIKLLEMQERLREQISYALKKNREYFVQYDLLSRALADAIANAKELI
;
A
#
# COMPACT_ATOMS: atom_id res chain seq x y z
N MET A 1 -41.42 -12.38 60.44
CA MET A 1 -40.82 -13.73 60.36
C MET A 1 -41.29 -14.35 59.06
N ASN A 2 -40.53 -14.20 57.98
CA ASN A 2 -40.90 -14.71 56.66
C ASN A 2 -40.32 -16.11 56.50
N ASN A 3 -41.19 -17.10 56.34
CA ASN A 3 -40.87 -18.44 55.89
C ASN A 3 -40.30 -18.38 54.46
N THR A 4 -38.98 -18.32 54.31
CA THR A 4 -38.31 -18.72 53.08
C THR A 4 -38.31 -20.24 53.04
N ASN A 5 -39.02 -20.81 52.06
CA ASN A 5 -39.05 -22.25 51.82
C ASN A 5 -37.59 -22.74 51.64
N PRO A 6 -37.07 -23.67 52.47
CA PRO A 6 -35.65 -24.05 52.44
C PRO A 6 -35.20 -24.61 51.08
N LEU A 7 -36.14 -25.11 50.28
CA LEU A 7 -35.94 -25.52 48.88
C LEU A 7 -35.43 -24.38 47.97
N ASN A 8 -35.96 -23.16 48.12
CA ASN A 8 -35.55 -22.03 47.28
C ASN A 8 -34.18 -21.48 47.71
N ALA A 9 -33.86 -21.54 49.00
CA ALA A 9 -32.61 -20.97 49.52
C ALA A 9 -31.36 -21.69 49.00
N VAL A 10 -31.37 -23.04 48.97
CA VAL A 10 -30.20 -23.83 48.51
C VAL A 10 -30.03 -23.77 46.99
N TYR A 11 -31.13 -23.69 46.24
CA TYR A 11 -31.09 -23.48 44.80
C TYR A 11 -30.47 -22.10 44.45
N ASP A 12 -30.91 -21.04 45.12
CA ASP A 12 -30.40 -19.68 44.90
C ASP A 12 -28.93 -19.56 45.33
N GLU A 13 -28.53 -20.23 46.41
CA GLU A 13 -27.14 -20.30 46.86
C GLU A 13 -26.24 -21.03 45.85
N ALA A 14 -26.70 -22.14 45.27
CA ALA A 14 -25.98 -22.84 44.22
C ALA A 14 -25.79 -21.97 42.96
N LEU A 15 -26.82 -21.19 42.57
CA LEU A 15 -26.70 -20.22 41.48
C LEU A 15 -25.73 -19.09 41.83
N TYR A 16 -25.76 -18.59 43.06
CA TYR A 16 -24.85 -17.55 43.52
C TYR A 16 -23.38 -18.01 43.45
N ILE A 17 -23.08 -19.22 43.93
CA ILE A 17 -21.74 -19.81 43.84
C ILE A 17 -21.24 -19.86 42.40
N LEU A 18 -22.11 -20.26 41.46
CA LEU A 18 -21.78 -20.33 40.04
C LEU A 18 -21.54 -18.94 39.46
N GLN A 19 -22.44 -17.98 39.71
CA GLN A 19 -22.29 -16.61 39.22
C GLN A 19 -21.02 -15.95 39.75
N GLU A 20 -20.81 -15.98 41.06
CA GLU A 20 -19.63 -15.42 41.71
C GLU A 20 -18.33 -16.05 41.18
N SER A 21 -18.29 -17.38 41.03
CA SER A 21 -17.09 -18.06 40.54
C SER A 21 -16.74 -17.65 39.12
N PHE A 22 -17.73 -17.52 38.23
CA PHE A 22 -17.50 -17.09 36.85
C PHE A 22 -17.22 -15.59 36.74
N ASP A 23 -17.77 -14.75 37.60
CA ASP A 23 -17.48 -13.30 37.58
C ASP A 23 -16.09 -12.96 38.12
N THR A 24 -15.64 -13.69 39.14
CA THR A 24 -14.35 -13.45 39.81
C THR A 24 -13.15 -14.00 39.04
N HIS A 25 -13.30 -15.13 38.34
CA HIS A 25 -12.20 -15.78 37.64
C HIS A 25 -12.21 -15.40 36.15
N THR A 26 -11.06 -14.98 35.65
CA THR A 26 -10.86 -14.74 34.21
C THR A 26 -10.88 -16.07 33.45
N CYS A 27 -10.12 -17.07 33.94
CA CYS A 27 -10.03 -18.40 33.36
C CYS A 27 -11.28 -19.25 33.66
N ILE A 28 -11.89 -19.83 32.62
CA ILE A 28 -13.08 -20.69 32.74
C ILE A 28 -12.77 -21.99 33.48
N ALA A 29 -11.58 -22.57 33.28
CA ALA A 29 -11.20 -23.80 33.97
C ALA A 29 -11.16 -23.57 35.49
N ASP A 30 -10.57 -22.46 35.92
CA ASP A 30 -10.49 -22.09 37.34
C ASP A 30 -11.88 -21.82 37.93
N ALA A 31 -12.72 -21.07 37.20
CA ALA A 31 -14.12 -20.83 37.60
C ALA A 31 -14.89 -22.15 37.81
N LYS A 32 -14.70 -23.13 36.91
CA LYS A 32 -15.32 -24.46 37.03
C LYS A 32 -14.78 -25.23 38.23
N THR A 33 -13.47 -25.25 38.44
CA THR A 33 -12.86 -25.98 39.57
C THR A 33 -13.31 -25.39 40.91
N GLN A 34 -13.32 -24.06 41.05
CA GLN A 34 -13.76 -23.42 42.29
C GLN A 34 -15.25 -23.60 42.55
N SER A 35 -16.09 -23.38 41.53
CA SER A 35 -17.53 -23.61 41.69
C SER A 35 -17.83 -25.08 42.02
N GLN A 36 -17.18 -26.05 41.39
CA GLN A 36 -17.34 -27.47 41.71
C GLN A 36 -16.97 -27.80 43.16
N LYS A 37 -15.89 -27.21 43.68
CA LYS A 37 -15.47 -27.39 45.07
C LYS A 37 -16.51 -26.84 46.06
N HIS A 38 -16.98 -25.61 45.86
CA HIS A 38 -17.99 -25.00 46.72
C HIS A 38 -19.34 -25.70 46.62
N LEU A 39 -19.77 -26.07 45.42
CA LEU A 39 -20.99 -26.84 45.21
C LEU A 39 -20.91 -28.23 45.83
N PHE A 40 -19.74 -28.88 45.82
CA PHE A 40 -19.54 -30.15 46.50
C PHE A 40 -19.73 -30.02 48.01
N THR A 41 -19.16 -28.99 48.64
CA THR A 41 -19.39 -28.69 50.05
C THR A 41 -20.88 -28.44 50.33
N LEU A 42 -21.56 -27.67 49.49
CA LEU A 42 -23.00 -27.39 49.63
C LEU A 42 -23.84 -28.68 49.55
N ILE A 43 -23.50 -29.62 48.65
CA ILE A 43 -24.15 -30.94 48.55
C ILE A 43 -23.89 -31.79 49.80
N GLN A 44 -22.66 -31.78 50.33
CA GLN A 44 -22.31 -32.53 51.54
C GLN A 44 -23.05 -32.02 52.78
N GLU A 45 -23.26 -30.71 52.89
CA GLU A 45 -24.01 -30.08 53.96
C GLU A 45 -25.54 -30.29 53.82
N ASN A 46 -26.03 -30.48 52.58
CA ASN A 46 -27.45 -30.59 52.26
C ASN A 46 -27.80 -31.82 51.38
N PRO A 47 -27.53 -33.06 51.83
CA PRO A 47 -27.65 -34.27 50.99
C PRO A 47 -29.09 -34.55 50.52
N MET A 48 -30.10 -34.11 51.28
CA MET A 48 -31.51 -34.29 50.91
C MET A 48 -31.97 -33.34 49.79
N LEU A 49 -31.14 -32.34 49.43
CA LEU A 49 -31.43 -31.30 48.43
C LEU A 49 -30.48 -31.38 47.21
N GLU A 50 -29.78 -32.50 47.03
CA GLU A 50 -28.84 -32.72 45.90
C GLU A 50 -29.48 -32.42 44.53
N ASN A 51 -30.75 -32.79 44.34
CA ASN A 51 -31.45 -32.56 43.08
C ASN A 51 -31.69 -31.07 42.79
N GLU A 52 -31.93 -30.25 43.82
CA GLU A 52 -32.10 -28.80 43.64
C GLU A 52 -30.79 -28.14 43.21
N ILE A 53 -29.69 -28.54 43.83
CA ILE A 53 -28.34 -28.09 43.46
C ILE A 53 -28.01 -28.52 42.03
N ARG A 54 -28.32 -29.78 41.66
CA ARG A 54 -28.16 -30.27 40.28
C ARG A 54 -28.98 -29.45 39.28
N MET A 55 -30.23 -29.11 39.61
CA MET A 55 -31.09 -28.28 38.76
C MET A 55 -30.53 -26.87 38.60
N ALA A 56 -30.02 -26.25 39.68
CA ALA A 56 -29.35 -24.95 39.61
C ALA A 56 -28.16 -24.96 38.65
N ILE A 57 -27.29 -25.99 38.75
CA ILE A 57 -26.15 -26.18 37.85
C ILE A 57 -26.62 -26.29 36.39
N LEU A 58 -27.60 -27.14 36.11
CA LEU A 58 -28.13 -27.33 34.76
C LEU A 58 -28.74 -26.03 34.19
N HIS A 59 -29.49 -25.28 35.01
CA HIS A 59 -30.09 -24.01 34.61
C HIS A 59 -29.04 -22.94 34.30
N PHE A 60 -28.03 -22.77 35.16
CA PHE A 60 -26.94 -21.82 34.93
C PHE A 60 -26.24 -22.07 33.59
N TYR A 61 -25.76 -23.31 33.37
CA TYR A 61 -25.05 -23.63 32.12
C TYR A 61 -25.95 -23.49 30.89
N ASN A 62 -27.23 -23.86 30.98
CA ASN A 62 -28.17 -23.69 29.88
C ASN A 62 -28.45 -22.21 29.56
N GLN A 63 -28.54 -21.33 30.56
CA GLN A 63 -28.61 -19.88 30.36
C GLN A 63 -27.34 -19.33 29.69
N CYS A 64 -26.18 -19.91 30.01
CA CYS A 64 -24.90 -19.61 29.38
C CYS A 64 -24.69 -20.27 28.00
N GLY A 65 -25.73 -20.87 27.40
CA GLY A 65 -25.65 -21.49 26.07
C GLY A 65 -24.92 -22.84 26.02
N LEU A 66 -24.71 -23.46 27.18
CA LEU A 66 -24.01 -24.73 27.36
C LEU A 66 -24.97 -25.82 27.83
N GLY A 67 -24.79 -27.06 27.36
CA GLY A 67 -25.36 -28.23 28.01
C GLY A 67 -24.40 -28.75 29.07
N ALA A 68 -24.91 -29.15 30.23
CA ALA A 68 -24.10 -29.68 31.32
C ALA A 68 -24.54 -31.09 31.71
N PHE A 69 -23.56 -31.91 32.08
CA PHE A 69 -23.74 -33.22 32.72
C PHE A 69 -23.07 -33.17 34.09
N VAL A 70 -23.85 -33.46 35.12
CA VAL A 70 -23.40 -33.37 36.52
C VAL A 70 -23.21 -34.78 37.06
N HIS A 71 -21.97 -35.15 37.33
CA HIS A 71 -21.60 -36.39 37.99
C HIS A 71 -21.18 -36.10 39.43
N TYR A 72 -21.87 -36.74 40.37
CA TYR A 72 -21.57 -36.65 41.79
C TYR A 72 -21.19 -38.03 42.30
N ASP A 73 -20.04 -38.11 42.98
CA ASP A 73 -19.59 -39.30 43.71
C ASP A 73 -19.12 -38.88 45.12
N LYS A 74 -18.89 -39.84 46.02
CA LYS A 74 -18.56 -39.60 47.43
C LYS A 74 -17.38 -38.67 47.66
N ASN A 75 -16.48 -38.54 46.68
CA ASN A 75 -15.23 -37.81 46.80
C ASN A 75 -15.17 -36.52 45.97
N GLN A 76 -16.11 -36.29 45.03
CA GLN A 76 -16.05 -35.12 44.15
C GLN A 76 -17.36 -34.85 43.40
N LEU A 77 -17.55 -33.58 43.01
CA LEU A 77 -18.52 -33.15 42.02
C LEU A 77 -17.79 -32.81 40.71
N GLN A 78 -18.22 -33.41 39.61
CA GLN A 78 -17.72 -33.12 38.26
C GLN A 78 -18.85 -32.61 37.37
N VAL A 79 -18.62 -31.49 36.70
CA VAL A 79 -19.54 -30.91 35.71
C VAL A 79 -18.86 -30.89 34.35
N ILE A 80 -19.39 -31.68 33.42
CA ILE A 80 -18.92 -31.77 32.04
C ILE A 80 -19.85 -30.95 31.15
N THR A 81 -19.29 -30.00 30.41
CA THR A 81 -20.07 -29.09 29.56
C THR A 81 -19.84 -29.33 28.08
N HIS A 82 -20.87 -29.15 27.26
CA HIS A 82 -20.77 -29.05 25.80
C HIS A 82 -21.47 -27.80 25.29
N ILE A 83 -21.07 -27.30 24.12
CA ILE A 83 -21.70 -26.13 23.52
C ILE A 83 -23.05 -26.55 22.93
N LYS A 84 -24.14 -25.93 23.40
CA LYS A 84 -25.49 -26.17 22.89
C LYS A 84 -25.91 -25.08 21.90
N ASN A 85 -25.54 -23.83 22.18
CA ASN A 85 -25.77 -22.69 21.28
C ASN A 85 -24.42 -22.15 20.76
N HIS A 86 -24.11 -22.42 19.51
CA HIS A 86 -22.86 -21.99 18.88
C HIS A 86 -22.75 -20.45 18.77
N THR A 87 -23.88 -19.75 18.69
CA THR A 87 -23.90 -18.29 18.46
C THR A 87 -23.88 -17.48 19.76
N HIS A 88 -24.57 -17.96 20.79
CA HIS A 88 -24.72 -17.28 22.07
C HIS A 88 -24.34 -18.26 23.19
N ASN A 89 -23.07 -18.26 23.57
CA ASN A 89 -22.57 -19.03 24.70
C ASN A 89 -21.49 -18.24 25.45
N LEU A 90 -21.17 -18.74 26.65
CA LEU A 90 -20.17 -18.16 27.55
C LEU A 90 -18.81 -17.91 26.88
N TYR A 91 -18.33 -18.85 26.05
CA TYR A 91 -17.05 -18.71 25.36
C TYR A 91 -17.05 -17.54 24.37
N VAL A 92 -18.09 -17.46 23.53
CA VAL A 92 -18.26 -16.34 22.60
C VAL A 92 -18.38 -15.02 23.37
N GLN A 93 -19.13 -15.01 24.47
CA GLN A 93 -19.29 -13.82 25.31
C GLN A 93 -17.96 -13.33 25.88
N ARG A 94 -17.12 -14.21 26.45
CA ARG A 94 -15.80 -13.84 26.98
C ARG A 94 -14.89 -13.26 25.91
N ILE A 95 -14.91 -13.84 24.70
CA ILE A 95 -14.17 -13.29 23.56
C ILE A 95 -14.74 -11.94 23.14
N CYS A 96 -16.07 -11.79 23.11
CA CYS A 96 -16.69 -10.51 22.78
C CYS A 96 -16.32 -9.41 23.79
N ASP A 97 -16.26 -9.73 25.08
CA ASP A 97 -15.92 -8.76 26.12
C ASP A 97 -14.44 -8.38 26.07
N PHE A 98 -13.55 -9.34 25.81
CA PHE A 98 -12.15 -9.07 25.48
C PHE A 98 -12.04 -8.12 24.27
N LEU A 99 -12.66 -8.48 23.15
CA LEU A 99 -12.62 -7.66 21.92
C LEU A 99 -13.24 -6.26 22.12
N LYS A 100 -14.31 -6.14 22.92
CA LYS A 100 -14.95 -4.84 23.25
C LYS A 100 -14.04 -3.96 24.09
N LYS A 101 -13.27 -4.53 25.03
CA LYS A 101 -12.30 -3.80 25.83
C LYS A 101 -11.13 -3.29 24.99
N HIS A 102 -10.72 -4.06 23.97
CA HIS A 102 -9.65 -3.73 23.03
C HIS A 102 -10.17 -3.03 21.74
N LYS A 103 -11.45 -2.64 21.71
CA LYS A 103 -12.16 -2.11 20.52
C LYS A 103 -11.63 -0.76 20.04
N PHE A 104 -11.07 0.05 20.94
CA PHE A 104 -10.63 1.42 20.60
C PHE A 104 -9.38 1.43 19.71
N THR A 105 -8.52 0.42 19.82
CA THR A 105 -7.33 0.21 18.99
C THR A 105 -7.73 -0.25 17.59
N LEU A 106 -8.69 -1.17 17.49
CA LEU A 106 -9.11 -1.86 16.26
C LEU A 106 -9.95 -0.99 15.30
N TYR A 107 -10.43 0.19 15.73
CA TYR A 107 -11.17 1.13 14.86
C TYR A 107 -10.31 2.21 14.21
N LYS A 108 -9.11 2.47 14.75
CA LYS A 108 -8.26 3.54 14.22
C LYS A 108 -7.39 3.04 13.07
N GLN A 109 -7.08 1.75 13.03
CA GLN A 109 -6.18 1.11 12.06
C GLN A 109 -6.62 -0.33 11.79
N GLU A 110 -6.16 -0.90 10.66
CA GLU A 110 -6.35 -2.32 10.37
C GLU A 110 -5.64 -3.17 11.45
N PRO A 111 -6.27 -4.22 12.01
CA PRO A 111 -5.68 -5.01 13.10
C PRO A 111 -4.33 -5.60 12.70
N SER A 112 -3.31 -5.47 13.56
CA SER A 112 -1.98 -6.01 13.30
C SER A 112 -1.93 -7.52 13.58
N LYS A 113 -0.81 -8.14 13.22
CA LYS A 113 -0.55 -9.54 13.57
C LYS A 113 -0.46 -9.71 15.09
N GLU A 114 0.14 -8.75 15.80
CA GLU A 114 0.25 -8.79 17.26
C GLU A 114 -1.13 -8.75 17.93
N ASP A 115 -2.08 -7.96 17.41
CA ASP A 115 -3.46 -7.91 17.93
C ASP A 115 -4.15 -9.28 17.85
N PHE A 116 -3.91 -10.03 16.77
CA PHE A 116 -4.45 -11.39 16.63
C PHE A 116 -3.71 -12.40 17.51
N GLU A 117 -2.39 -12.28 17.67
CA GLU A 117 -1.62 -13.12 18.59
C GLU A 117 -2.09 -12.95 20.04
N GLU A 118 -2.40 -11.72 20.46
CA GLU A 118 -2.98 -11.43 21.77
C GLU A 118 -4.36 -12.10 21.95
N LEU A 119 -5.22 -12.02 20.92
CA LEU A 119 -6.52 -12.69 20.92
C LEU A 119 -6.40 -14.22 21.02
N PHE A 120 -5.50 -14.84 20.24
CA PHE A 120 -5.27 -16.28 20.30
C PHE A 120 -4.69 -16.69 21.65
N HIS A 121 -3.75 -15.91 22.19
CA HIS A 121 -3.19 -16.13 23.52
C HIS A 121 -4.26 -16.04 24.62
N PHE A 122 -5.15 -15.04 24.56
CA PHE A 122 -6.29 -14.94 25.47
C PHE A 122 -7.18 -16.19 25.40
N VAL A 123 -7.54 -16.63 24.19
CA VAL A 123 -8.36 -17.83 24.00
C VAL A 123 -7.68 -19.08 24.55
N ASP A 124 -6.38 -19.25 24.33
CA ASP A 124 -5.63 -20.42 24.77
C ASP A 124 -5.40 -20.46 26.29
N THR A 125 -5.29 -19.30 26.94
CA THR A 125 -5.05 -19.20 28.39
C THR A 125 -6.32 -19.12 29.22
N THR A 126 -7.41 -18.63 28.64
CA THR A 126 -8.62 -18.26 29.39
C THR A 126 -9.77 -19.23 29.15
N LEU A 127 -9.83 -19.88 27.98
CA LEU A 127 -10.95 -20.74 27.59
C LEU A 127 -10.53 -22.22 27.61
N ASP A 128 -11.34 -23.06 28.25
CA ASP A 128 -11.13 -24.51 28.32
C ASP A 128 -11.67 -25.25 27.08
N LEU A 129 -11.22 -24.82 25.89
CA LEU A 129 -11.62 -25.41 24.61
C LEU A 129 -10.57 -26.43 24.12
N ASN A 130 -10.99 -27.68 23.93
CA ASN A 130 -10.06 -28.78 23.63
C ASN A 130 -9.66 -28.89 22.15
N THR A 131 -10.45 -28.37 21.22
CA THR A 131 -10.22 -28.53 19.77
C THR A 131 -9.94 -27.19 19.08
N GLN A 132 -8.95 -27.21 18.18
CA GLN A 132 -8.60 -26.03 17.36
C GLN A 132 -9.74 -25.57 16.45
N SER A 133 -10.58 -26.49 15.98
CA SER A 133 -11.76 -26.17 15.17
C SER A 133 -12.77 -25.35 15.96
N THR A 134 -13.11 -25.76 17.17
CA THR A 134 -14.06 -25.06 18.04
C THR A 134 -13.52 -23.70 18.47
N LYS A 135 -12.22 -23.60 18.80
CA LYS A 135 -11.56 -22.30 19.08
C LYS A 135 -11.75 -21.31 17.93
N ARG A 136 -11.42 -21.72 16.70
CA ARG A 136 -11.57 -20.89 15.50
C ARG A 136 -13.02 -20.48 15.25
N GLU A 137 -13.95 -21.40 15.49
CA GLU A 137 -15.38 -21.13 15.34
C GLU A 137 -15.86 -20.06 16.35
N MET A 138 -15.51 -20.19 17.63
CA MET A 138 -15.90 -19.22 18.66
C MET A 138 -15.30 -17.83 18.38
N ILE A 139 -14.02 -17.78 17.98
CA ILE A 139 -13.34 -16.54 17.57
C ILE A 139 -14.08 -15.91 16.38
N LYS A 140 -14.39 -16.69 15.34
CA LYS A 140 -15.09 -16.20 14.14
C LYS A 140 -16.45 -15.59 14.49
N ILE A 141 -17.21 -16.23 15.37
CA ILE A 141 -18.52 -15.74 15.80
C ILE A 141 -18.38 -14.46 16.63
N ALA A 142 -17.43 -14.41 17.57
CA ALA A 142 -17.19 -13.22 18.37
C ALA A 142 -16.74 -12.02 17.53
N LEU A 143 -15.83 -12.23 16.57
CA LEU A 143 -15.42 -11.20 15.62
C LEU A 143 -16.61 -10.67 14.81
N ARG A 144 -17.48 -11.56 14.32
CA ARG A 144 -18.70 -11.15 13.60
C ARG A 144 -19.61 -10.28 14.47
N ASN A 145 -19.82 -10.69 15.72
CA ASN A 145 -20.68 -9.97 16.65
C ASN A 145 -20.12 -8.59 17.03
N VAL A 146 -18.81 -8.46 17.25
CA VAL A 146 -18.20 -7.20 17.70
C VAL A 146 -17.98 -6.21 16.55
N PHE A 147 -17.59 -6.70 15.37
CA PHE A 147 -17.24 -5.86 14.22
C PHE A 147 -18.39 -5.68 13.21
N GLY A 148 -19.55 -6.31 13.43
CA GLY A 148 -20.68 -6.21 12.50
C GLY A 148 -20.41 -6.83 11.12
N ILE A 149 -19.51 -7.82 11.06
CA ILE A 149 -19.14 -8.49 9.81
C ILE A 149 -20.33 -9.32 9.34
N GLN A 150 -20.72 -9.16 8.08
CA GLN A 150 -21.89 -9.85 7.55
C GLN A 150 -21.60 -11.34 7.38
N ALA A 151 -22.62 -12.18 7.52
CA ALA A 151 -22.46 -13.63 7.43
C ALA A 151 -21.87 -14.10 6.08
N ARG A 152 -22.12 -13.34 5.00
CA ARG A 152 -21.61 -13.55 3.64
C ARG A 152 -20.14 -13.18 3.44
N ASP A 153 -19.58 -12.35 4.33
CA ASP A 153 -18.18 -11.98 4.26
C ASP A 153 -17.32 -13.14 4.76
N ALA A 154 -16.24 -13.41 4.04
CA ALA A 154 -15.36 -14.52 4.35
C ALA A 154 -14.28 -14.09 5.34
N LEU A 155 -14.24 -14.78 6.48
CA LEU A 155 -13.16 -14.69 7.46
C LEU A 155 -12.28 -15.93 7.33
N PHE A 156 -11.08 -15.76 6.81
CA PHE A 156 -10.09 -16.83 6.67
C PHE A 156 -9.07 -16.76 7.79
N PHE A 157 -8.76 -17.93 8.35
CA PHE A 157 -7.71 -18.12 9.34
C PHE A 157 -6.57 -18.88 8.68
N LYS A 158 -5.42 -18.23 8.46
CA LYS A 158 -4.23 -18.88 7.88
C LYS A 158 -2.96 -18.39 8.59
N ASP A 159 -2.18 -19.33 9.11
CA ASP A 159 -0.87 -19.08 9.74
C ASP A 159 -0.91 -17.99 10.84
N GLY A 160 -1.94 -18.03 11.71
CA GLY A 160 -2.13 -17.05 12.79
C GLY A 160 -2.76 -15.72 12.37
N ASN A 161 -2.99 -15.50 11.07
CA ASN A 161 -3.60 -14.28 10.55
C ASN A 161 -5.09 -14.48 10.24
N ILE A 162 -5.88 -13.42 10.45
CA ILE A 162 -7.29 -13.35 10.05
C ILE A 162 -7.42 -12.40 8.86
N LYS A 163 -7.95 -12.89 7.74
CA LYS A 163 -8.26 -12.05 6.56
C LYS A 163 -9.76 -11.94 6.37
N LEU A 164 -10.26 -10.70 6.30
CA LEU A 164 -11.65 -10.38 5.96
C LEU A 164 -11.75 -10.07 4.46
N PHE A 165 -12.55 -10.85 3.74
CA PHE A 165 -12.94 -10.55 2.36
C PHE A 165 -14.41 -10.16 2.36
N LYS A 166 -14.68 -8.90 2.04
CA LYS A 166 -16.04 -8.39 1.85
C LYS A 166 -16.64 -8.99 0.60
N PHE A 167 -17.88 -9.46 0.70
CA PHE A 167 -18.62 -9.98 -0.43
C PHE A 167 -19.18 -8.83 -1.27
N ASP A 168 -18.68 -8.68 -2.49
CA ASP A 168 -19.15 -7.67 -3.44
C ASP A 168 -20.10 -8.31 -4.46
N TYR A 169 -21.39 -8.00 -4.33
CA TYR A 169 -22.44 -8.56 -5.19
C TYR A 169 -22.27 -8.13 -6.65
N GLU A 170 -21.82 -6.89 -6.90
CA GLU A 170 -21.63 -6.36 -8.26
C GLU A 170 -20.45 -7.05 -8.94
N ILE A 171 -19.33 -7.22 -8.24
CA ILE A 171 -18.18 -7.97 -8.76
C ILE A 171 -18.57 -9.42 -9.06
N VAL A 172 -19.34 -10.09 -8.18
CA VAL A 172 -19.81 -11.46 -8.43
C VAL A 172 -20.72 -11.53 -9.65
N LYS A 173 -21.64 -10.58 -9.81
CA LYS A 173 -22.52 -10.47 -10.99
C LYS A 173 -21.69 -10.31 -12.27
N ILE A 174 -20.77 -9.34 -12.30
CA ILE A 174 -19.84 -9.10 -13.42
C ILE A 174 -19.05 -10.37 -13.75
N ASN A 175 -18.53 -11.07 -12.74
CA ASN A 175 -17.76 -12.29 -12.93
C ASN A 175 -18.57 -13.41 -13.59
N ASN A 176 -19.85 -13.53 -13.20
CA ASN A 176 -20.75 -14.52 -13.77
C ASN A 176 -21.11 -14.17 -15.21
N GLU A 177 -21.37 -12.90 -15.52
CA GLU A 177 -21.62 -12.42 -16.89
C GLU A 177 -20.43 -12.71 -17.81
N ILE A 178 -19.21 -12.36 -17.40
CA ILE A 178 -17.99 -12.62 -18.19
C ILE A 178 -17.83 -14.12 -18.48
N ARG A 179 -18.11 -14.98 -17.50
CA ARG A 179 -18.05 -16.44 -17.70
C ARG A 179 -19.16 -16.95 -18.63
N GLN A 180 -20.37 -16.39 -18.52
CA GLN A 180 -21.50 -16.74 -19.36
C GLN A 180 -21.24 -16.34 -20.81
N ILE A 181 -20.68 -15.14 -21.06
CA ILE A 181 -20.35 -14.69 -22.41
C ILE A 181 -19.28 -15.58 -23.04
N ASN A 182 -18.24 -15.94 -22.29
CA ASN A 182 -17.20 -16.84 -22.79
C ASN A 182 -17.73 -18.25 -23.14
N ARG A 183 -18.78 -18.74 -22.48
CA ARG A 183 -19.42 -20.03 -22.81
C ARG A 183 -20.32 -19.94 -24.04
N ASN A 184 -20.97 -18.80 -24.26
CA ASN A 184 -21.96 -18.57 -25.32
C ASN A 184 -21.46 -17.57 -26.37
N SER A 185 -20.15 -17.53 -26.62
CA SER A 185 -19.50 -16.48 -27.43
C SER A 185 -20.03 -16.40 -28.87
N HIS A 186 -20.62 -17.49 -29.39
CA HIS A 186 -21.19 -17.54 -30.74
C HIS A 186 -22.57 -16.86 -30.89
N ILE A 187 -23.23 -16.47 -29.79
CA ILE A 187 -24.63 -16.01 -29.79
C ILE A 187 -24.75 -14.56 -29.29
N ASN A 188 -23.80 -14.08 -28.51
CA ASN A 188 -23.85 -12.75 -27.90
C ASN A 188 -23.39 -11.68 -28.90
N VAL A 189 -24.30 -10.83 -29.35
CA VAL A 189 -24.03 -9.70 -30.25
C VAL A 189 -24.44 -8.40 -29.57
N LEU A 190 -23.52 -7.44 -29.52
CA LEU A 190 -23.81 -6.10 -29.04
C LEU A 190 -24.62 -5.32 -30.09
N SER A 191 -25.70 -4.66 -29.67
CA SER A 191 -26.48 -3.81 -30.57
C SER A 191 -25.69 -2.56 -30.98
N ASN A 192 -25.91 -2.05 -32.20
CA ASN A 192 -25.23 -0.85 -32.67
C ASN A 192 -25.63 0.40 -31.86
N GLU A 193 -26.87 0.45 -31.35
CA GLU A 193 -27.37 1.53 -30.51
C GLU A 193 -26.65 1.56 -29.16
N ASP A 194 -26.59 0.42 -28.45
CA ASP A 194 -25.87 0.33 -27.18
C ASP A 194 -24.39 0.65 -27.34
N ARG A 195 -23.78 0.17 -28.43
CA ARG A 195 -22.38 0.47 -28.77
C ARG A 195 -22.16 1.96 -28.96
N MET A 196 -23.01 2.65 -29.71
CA MET A 196 -22.91 4.10 -29.91
C MET A 196 -23.00 4.86 -28.59
N VAL A 197 -23.91 4.47 -27.70
CA VAL A 197 -24.04 5.14 -26.40
C VAL A 197 -22.81 4.90 -25.52
N LEU A 198 -22.28 3.67 -25.49
CA LEU A 198 -21.06 3.34 -24.75
C LEU A 198 -19.83 4.07 -25.30
N ASP A 199 -19.68 4.13 -26.62
CA ASP A 199 -18.61 4.88 -27.29
C ASP A 199 -18.71 6.38 -26.96
N ASN A 200 -19.92 6.95 -26.98
CA ASN A 200 -20.14 8.35 -26.60
C ASN A 200 -19.80 8.60 -25.12
N ALA A 201 -20.18 7.69 -24.22
CA ALA A 201 -19.85 7.79 -22.80
C ALA A 201 -18.33 7.73 -22.53
N LEU A 202 -17.57 7.05 -23.39
CA LEU A 202 -16.11 6.97 -23.32
C LEU A 202 -15.37 8.00 -24.18
N SER A 203 -16.08 8.86 -24.92
CA SER A 203 -15.47 9.81 -25.86
C SER A 203 -14.47 10.78 -25.22
N MET A 204 -14.68 11.15 -23.96
CA MET A 204 -13.79 12.02 -23.18
C MET A 204 -12.73 11.25 -22.38
N THR A 205 -12.80 9.91 -22.39
CA THR A 205 -11.89 9.05 -21.65
C THR A 205 -10.73 8.61 -22.57
N ASN A 206 -9.49 8.80 -22.12
CA ASN A 206 -8.36 8.18 -22.78
C ASN A 206 -8.35 6.66 -22.48
N VAL A 207 -9.05 5.89 -23.33
CA VAL A 207 -9.22 4.44 -23.18
C VAL A 207 -7.86 3.73 -23.12
N GLN A 208 -6.89 4.15 -23.93
CA GLN A 208 -5.55 3.55 -23.91
C GLN A 208 -4.87 3.74 -22.55
N SER A 209 -4.92 4.94 -21.96
CA SER A 209 -4.39 5.18 -20.61
C SER A 209 -5.11 4.36 -19.55
N LEU A 210 -6.44 4.21 -19.65
CA LEU A 210 -7.22 3.35 -18.75
C LEU A 210 -6.78 1.89 -18.85
N ILE A 211 -6.55 1.38 -20.06
CA ILE A 211 -6.06 0.02 -20.30
C ILE A 211 -4.67 -0.18 -19.67
N ILE A 212 -3.77 0.79 -19.84
CA ILE A 212 -2.43 0.74 -19.24
C ILE A 212 -2.53 0.66 -17.72
N GLN A 213 -3.31 1.55 -17.10
CA GLN A 213 -3.51 1.58 -15.65
C GLN A 213 -4.12 0.28 -15.13
N ASN A 214 -5.17 -0.22 -15.78
CA ASN A 214 -5.81 -1.48 -15.41
C ASN A 214 -4.84 -2.66 -15.51
N THR A 215 -4.02 -2.71 -16.55
CA THR A 215 -3.01 -3.77 -16.72
C THR A 215 -2.00 -3.76 -15.59
N LEU A 216 -1.46 -2.59 -15.25
CA LEU A 216 -0.54 -2.45 -14.12
C LEU A 216 -1.19 -2.86 -12.78
N LEU A 217 -2.44 -2.46 -12.55
CA LEU A 217 -3.18 -2.87 -11.34
C LEU A 217 -3.38 -4.39 -11.25
N ILE A 218 -3.66 -5.06 -12.38
CA ILE A 218 -3.79 -6.52 -12.44
C ILE A 218 -2.47 -7.18 -12.07
N LEU A 219 -1.34 -6.71 -12.62
CA LEU A 219 -0.02 -7.26 -12.32
C LEU A 219 0.46 -6.96 -10.90
N GLN A 220 -0.09 -5.94 -10.25
CA GLN A 220 0.22 -5.61 -8.85
C GLN A 220 -0.63 -6.37 -7.84
N LYS A 221 -1.92 -6.59 -8.13
CA LYS A 221 -2.90 -7.04 -7.14
C LYS A 221 -3.52 -8.40 -7.42
N ASP A 222 -3.68 -8.77 -8.69
CA ASP A 222 -4.50 -9.92 -9.10
C ASP A 222 -3.64 -11.08 -9.66
N ILE A 223 -2.48 -10.78 -10.25
CA ILE A 223 -1.57 -11.75 -10.88
C ILE A 223 -0.13 -11.46 -10.47
N ASP A 224 0.52 -12.41 -9.79
CA ASP A 224 1.95 -12.34 -9.50
C ASP A 224 2.76 -13.07 -10.59
N LEU A 225 3.40 -12.29 -11.47
CA LEU A 225 4.28 -12.80 -12.53
C LEU A 225 5.48 -13.59 -12.01
N LYS A 226 5.85 -13.43 -10.72
CA LYS A 226 6.95 -14.19 -10.12
C LYS A 226 6.56 -15.61 -9.73
N GLN A 227 5.27 -15.96 -9.77
CA GLN A 227 4.79 -17.26 -9.26
C GLN A 227 3.81 -17.97 -10.20
N ILE A 228 3.24 -17.26 -11.17
CA ILE A 228 2.25 -17.82 -12.09
C ILE A 228 2.91 -18.52 -13.29
N ASP A 229 2.31 -19.61 -13.74
CA ASP A 229 2.69 -20.29 -14.98
C ASP A 229 1.96 -19.71 -16.20
N ASN A 230 2.42 -20.05 -17.41
CA ASN A 230 1.85 -19.51 -18.66
C ASN A 230 0.36 -19.82 -18.84
N LEU A 231 -0.08 -21.02 -18.47
CA LEU A 231 -1.47 -21.45 -18.63
C LEU A 231 -2.37 -20.77 -17.59
N GLY A 232 -1.93 -20.70 -16.33
CA GLY A 232 -2.63 -19.97 -15.28
C GLY A 232 -2.74 -18.48 -15.59
N PHE A 233 -1.68 -17.88 -16.12
CA PHE A 233 -1.66 -16.49 -16.56
C PHE A 233 -2.69 -16.22 -17.64
N ASN A 234 -2.60 -16.94 -18.77
CA ASN A 234 -3.46 -16.66 -19.92
C ASN A 234 -4.95 -16.92 -19.58
N LYS A 235 -5.25 -17.84 -18.64
CA LYS A 235 -6.62 -18.11 -18.18
C LYS A 235 -7.20 -16.98 -17.32
N ARG A 236 -6.35 -16.31 -16.53
CA ARG A 236 -6.78 -15.28 -15.55
C ARG A 236 -6.68 -13.87 -16.10
N PHE A 237 -5.65 -13.57 -16.88
CA PHE A 237 -5.32 -12.20 -17.27
C PHE A 237 -6.45 -11.54 -18.09
N LYS A 238 -6.94 -12.22 -19.13
CA LYS A 238 -8.05 -11.71 -19.94
C LYS A 238 -9.31 -11.48 -19.09
N PHE A 239 -9.60 -12.40 -18.17
CA PHE A 239 -10.75 -12.28 -17.27
C PHE A 239 -10.65 -11.02 -16.39
N PHE A 240 -9.49 -10.79 -15.77
CA PHE A 240 -9.29 -9.59 -14.94
C PHE A 240 -9.27 -8.30 -15.77
N ALA A 241 -8.68 -8.31 -16.97
CA ALA A 241 -8.71 -7.17 -17.88
C ALA A 241 -10.14 -6.73 -18.20
N ILE A 242 -11.02 -7.68 -18.55
CA ILE A 242 -12.44 -7.42 -18.80
C ILE A 242 -13.13 -6.95 -17.51
N GLN A 243 -12.87 -7.61 -16.37
CA GLN A 243 -13.48 -7.26 -15.09
C GLN A 243 -13.18 -5.81 -14.68
N LYS A 244 -11.92 -5.36 -14.74
CA LYS A 244 -11.53 -3.99 -14.36
C LYS A 244 -12.17 -2.94 -15.28
N LEU A 245 -12.19 -3.20 -16.60
CA LEU A 245 -12.91 -2.35 -17.55
C LEU A 245 -14.41 -2.30 -17.25
N ARG A 246 -15.01 -3.44 -16.93
CA ARG A 246 -16.44 -3.54 -16.64
C ARG A 246 -16.85 -2.79 -15.38
N VAL A 247 -16.01 -2.84 -14.34
CA VAL A 247 -16.18 -2.04 -13.11
C VAL A 247 -16.12 -0.54 -13.44
N TYR A 248 -15.17 -0.11 -14.27
CA TYR A 248 -15.10 1.28 -14.72
C TYR A 248 -16.35 1.69 -15.50
N VAL A 249 -16.80 0.87 -16.46
CA VAL A 249 -18.02 1.16 -17.25
C VAL A 249 -19.27 1.20 -16.37
N GLU A 250 -19.37 0.38 -15.31
CA GLU A 250 -20.50 0.48 -14.37
C GLU A 250 -20.51 1.82 -13.62
N SER A 251 -19.34 2.39 -13.32
CA SER A 251 -19.23 3.70 -12.67
C SER A 251 -19.73 4.87 -13.51
N LEU A 252 -19.90 4.69 -14.83
CA LEU A 252 -20.43 5.71 -15.74
C LEU A 252 -21.97 5.89 -15.65
N GLN A 253 -22.64 5.16 -14.74
CA GLN A 253 -24.08 5.30 -14.44
C GLN A 253 -25.00 5.15 -15.67
N LEU A 254 -24.61 4.31 -16.63
CA LEU A 254 -25.39 4.01 -17.83
C LEU A 254 -26.52 3.02 -17.52
N HIS A 255 -27.50 3.41 -16.70
CA HIS A 255 -28.55 2.51 -16.19
C HIS A 255 -29.53 1.99 -17.25
N HIS A 256 -29.61 2.65 -18.40
CA HIS A 256 -30.49 2.27 -19.51
C HIS A 256 -29.89 1.19 -20.42
N ILE A 257 -28.58 0.93 -20.30
CA ILE A 257 -27.91 -0.13 -21.06
C ILE A 257 -27.89 -1.41 -20.23
N ASP A 258 -28.27 -2.52 -20.86
CA ASP A 258 -28.26 -3.82 -20.19
C ASP A 258 -26.85 -4.19 -19.68
N SER A 259 -26.82 -4.87 -18.53
CA SER A 259 -25.57 -5.24 -17.87
C SER A 259 -24.72 -6.18 -18.73
N LEU A 260 -25.37 -7.10 -19.45
CA LEU A 260 -24.68 -8.03 -20.35
C LEU A 260 -24.09 -7.30 -21.55
N ALA A 261 -24.80 -6.31 -22.11
CA ALA A 261 -24.31 -5.48 -23.21
C ALA A 261 -23.02 -4.73 -22.83
N LYS A 262 -22.97 -4.14 -21.63
CA LYS A 262 -21.74 -3.53 -21.09
C LYS A 262 -20.59 -4.55 -20.98
N SER A 263 -20.90 -5.77 -20.54
CA SER A 263 -19.92 -6.86 -20.43
C SER A 263 -19.38 -7.33 -21.79
N ILE A 264 -20.23 -7.43 -22.82
CA ILE A 264 -19.81 -7.73 -24.21
C ILE A 264 -18.92 -6.61 -24.75
N TYR A 265 -19.32 -5.36 -24.57
CA TYR A 265 -18.53 -4.20 -25.00
C TYR A 265 -17.14 -4.15 -24.37
N CYS A 266 -17.03 -4.42 -23.06
CA CYS A 266 -15.72 -4.49 -22.40
C CYS A 266 -14.84 -5.63 -22.94
N MET A 267 -15.43 -6.74 -23.39
CA MET A 267 -14.68 -7.81 -24.06
C MET A 267 -14.12 -7.37 -25.41
N ASP A 268 -14.90 -6.63 -26.19
CA ASP A 268 -14.46 -6.08 -27.48
C ASP A 268 -13.34 -5.06 -27.30
N ILE A 269 -13.46 -4.14 -26.34
CA ILE A 269 -12.37 -3.20 -26.00
C ILE A 269 -11.12 -3.95 -25.55
N ALA A 270 -11.25 -4.90 -24.61
CA ALA A 270 -10.10 -5.67 -24.14
C ALA A 270 -9.40 -6.42 -25.29
N GLN A 271 -10.17 -6.90 -26.28
CA GLN A 271 -9.60 -7.53 -27.46
C GLN A 271 -8.92 -6.51 -28.39
N GLN A 272 -9.52 -5.35 -28.63
CA GLN A 272 -8.96 -4.28 -29.45
C GLN A 272 -7.62 -3.77 -28.91
N TYR A 273 -7.50 -3.66 -27.59
CA TYR A 273 -6.29 -3.17 -26.91
C TYR A 273 -5.38 -4.28 -26.37
N ALA A 274 -5.58 -5.53 -26.82
CA ALA A 274 -4.77 -6.68 -26.38
C ALA A 274 -3.26 -6.42 -26.54
N TRP A 275 -2.86 -5.81 -27.67
CA TRP A 275 -1.46 -5.49 -27.96
C TRP A 275 -0.83 -4.59 -26.88
N VAL A 276 -1.55 -3.55 -26.41
CA VAL A 276 -1.07 -2.65 -25.35
C VAL A 276 -0.88 -3.42 -24.05
N MET A 277 -1.87 -4.23 -23.67
CA MET A 277 -1.85 -5.00 -22.42
C MET A 277 -0.68 -5.99 -22.40
N PHE A 278 -0.49 -6.74 -23.48
CA PHE A 278 0.57 -7.73 -23.55
C PHE A 278 1.96 -7.09 -23.70
N GLU A 279 2.08 -5.90 -24.29
CA GLU A 279 3.34 -5.15 -24.31
C GLU A 279 3.78 -4.76 -22.88
N ILE A 280 2.85 -4.34 -22.02
CA ILE A 280 3.15 -4.05 -20.61
C ILE A 280 3.60 -5.33 -19.88
N VAL A 281 2.85 -6.42 -20.04
CA VAL A 281 3.19 -7.72 -19.44
C VAL A 281 4.58 -8.17 -19.88
N ALA A 282 4.90 -8.02 -21.17
CA ALA A 282 6.21 -8.36 -21.72
C ALA A 282 7.33 -7.53 -21.09
N LYS A 283 7.15 -6.21 -20.94
CA LYS A 283 8.14 -5.33 -20.29
C LYS A 283 8.40 -5.73 -18.85
N GLU A 284 7.34 -6.00 -18.08
CA GLU A 284 7.45 -6.46 -16.68
C GLU A 284 8.16 -7.82 -16.57
N LEU A 285 7.84 -8.77 -17.45
CA LEU A 285 8.53 -10.07 -17.51
C LEU A 285 10.00 -9.93 -17.88
N LEU A 286 10.32 -9.07 -18.85
CA LEU A 286 11.70 -8.78 -19.26
C LEU A 286 12.49 -8.10 -18.13
N GLU A 287 11.86 -7.21 -17.35
CA GLU A 287 12.49 -6.60 -16.20
C GLU A 287 12.77 -7.62 -15.07
N LEU A 288 11.84 -8.54 -14.82
CA LEU A 288 12.04 -9.66 -13.90
C LEU A 288 13.14 -10.62 -14.40
N CYS A 289 13.21 -10.86 -15.70
CA CYS A 289 14.27 -11.65 -16.34
C CYS A 289 15.64 -10.97 -16.18
N ALA A 290 15.72 -9.64 -16.33
CA ALA A 290 16.93 -8.85 -16.08
C ALA A 290 17.39 -8.83 -14.61
N LYS A 291 16.51 -9.26 -13.69
CA LYS A 291 16.78 -9.47 -12.26
C LYS A 291 17.00 -10.95 -11.92
N ASP A 292 17.20 -11.80 -12.94
CA ASP A 292 17.41 -13.25 -12.82
C ASP A 292 16.31 -13.98 -12.03
N ASN A 293 15.06 -13.52 -12.15
CA ASN A 293 13.94 -14.24 -11.56
C ASN A 293 13.69 -15.57 -12.30
N VAL A 294 13.88 -16.70 -11.61
CA VAL A 294 13.79 -18.05 -12.18
C VAL A 294 12.43 -18.33 -12.84
N ASN A 295 11.33 -17.92 -12.21
CA ASN A 295 10.00 -18.18 -12.72
C ASN A 295 9.67 -17.31 -13.95
N ALA A 296 10.11 -16.05 -13.97
CA ALA A 296 9.96 -15.20 -15.16
C ALA A 296 10.79 -15.72 -16.34
N ILE A 297 12.00 -16.23 -16.09
CA ILE A 297 12.81 -16.90 -17.12
C ILE A 297 12.07 -18.13 -17.66
N ALA A 298 11.60 -19.02 -16.78
CA ALA A 298 10.83 -20.20 -17.19
C ALA A 298 9.55 -19.83 -17.96
N PHE A 299 8.89 -18.74 -17.56
CA PHE A 299 7.72 -18.21 -18.24
C PHE A 299 8.04 -17.77 -19.67
N ILE A 300 9.17 -17.08 -19.88
CA ILE A 300 9.61 -16.67 -21.21
C ILE A 300 10.07 -17.90 -22.03
N GLU A 301 10.81 -18.82 -21.42
CA GLU A 301 11.29 -20.07 -22.05
C GLU A 301 10.18 -20.97 -22.58
N PHE A 302 8.98 -20.86 -21.99
CA PHE A 302 7.81 -21.57 -22.48
C PHE A 302 7.54 -21.28 -23.96
N TYR A 303 7.78 -20.05 -24.43
CA TYR A 303 7.49 -19.61 -25.80
C TYR A 303 8.62 -19.96 -26.79
N ASN A 304 8.97 -21.24 -26.85
CA ASN A 304 10.09 -21.77 -27.64
C ASN A 304 9.67 -22.46 -28.95
N GLY A 305 8.41 -22.38 -29.36
CA GLY A 305 7.94 -23.02 -30.60
C GLY A 305 7.76 -24.54 -30.54
N GLY A 306 8.07 -25.17 -29.41
CA GLY A 306 7.93 -26.62 -29.20
C GLY A 306 6.49 -27.08 -29.05
N SER A 307 6.27 -28.38 -28.87
CA SER A 307 4.94 -28.95 -28.67
C SER A 307 4.59 -29.06 -27.18
N ILE A 308 3.29 -29.02 -26.87
CA ILE A 308 2.74 -29.32 -25.54
C ILE A 308 1.49 -30.17 -25.68
N GLU A 309 1.37 -31.21 -24.86
CA GLU A 309 0.15 -32.01 -24.79
C GLU A 309 -0.78 -31.45 -23.71
N LEU A 310 -1.99 -31.07 -24.10
CA LEU A 310 -3.04 -30.58 -23.21
C LEU A 310 -4.33 -31.32 -23.51
N ARG A 311 -4.90 -31.97 -22.48
CA ARG A 311 -6.15 -32.72 -22.58
C ARG A 311 -6.16 -33.75 -23.73
N GLY A 312 -5.03 -34.44 -23.96
CA GLY A 312 -4.87 -35.46 -25.00
C GLY A 312 -4.72 -34.91 -26.43
N LYS A 313 -4.54 -33.58 -26.59
CA LYS A 313 -4.24 -32.94 -27.88
C LYS A 313 -2.88 -32.27 -27.83
N ILE A 314 -2.14 -32.38 -28.93
CA ILE A 314 -0.83 -31.73 -29.07
C ILE A 314 -1.04 -30.35 -29.69
N PHE A 315 -0.58 -29.33 -29.00
CA PHE A 315 -0.57 -27.94 -29.46
C PHE A 315 0.87 -27.49 -29.67
N LYS A 316 1.06 -26.55 -30.61
CA LYS A 316 2.35 -25.88 -30.79
C LYS A 316 2.39 -24.63 -29.91
N LYS A 317 3.43 -24.49 -29.10
CA LYS A 317 3.67 -23.28 -28.32
C LYS A 317 4.04 -22.15 -29.28
N PRO A 318 3.60 -20.90 -29.03
CA PRO A 318 4.10 -19.75 -29.77
C PRO A 318 5.62 -19.64 -29.63
N LEU A 319 6.26 -19.08 -30.65
CA LEU A 319 7.70 -18.81 -30.66
C LEU A 319 7.93 -17.30 -30.63
N ILE A 320 8.85 -16.84 -29.78
CA ILE A 320 9.28 -15.43 -29.80
C ILE A 320 10.24 -15.26 -30.97
N THR A 321 9.86 -14.49 -32.00
CA THR A 321 10.68 -14.28 -33.20
C THR A 321 10.97 -12.82 -33.45
N ASP A 322 12.14 -12.51 -34.00
CA ASP A 322 12.43 -11.18 -34.55
C ASP A 322 11.65 -10.94 -35.87
N ASN A 323 11.81 -9.75 -36.45
CA ASN A 323 11.17 -9.36 -37.72
C ASN A 323 11.63 -10.23 -38.91
N ASN A 324 12.76 -10.92 -38.79
CA ASN A 324 13.32 -11.79 -39.82
C ASN A 324 12.91 -13.27 -39.61
N GLY A 325 12.12 -13.57 -38.56
CA GLY A 325 11.70 -14.92 -38.21
C GLY A 325 12.70 -15.72 -37.37
N ASN A 326 13.80 -15.11 -36.92
CA ASN A 326 14.79 -15.77 -36.06
C ASN A 326 14.29 -15.84 -34.61
N PRO A 327 14.50 -16.97 -33.91
CA PRO A 327 14.04 -17.14 -32.55
C PRO A 327 14.85 -16.32 -31.53
N TRP A 328 14.14 -15.63 -30.63
CA TRP A 328 14.72 -15.05 -29.43
C TRP A 328 14.93 -16.13 -28.37
N THR A 329 16.17 -16.60 -28.24
CA THR A 329 16.56 -17.52 -27.16
C THR A 329 16.82 -16.76 -25.86
N ILE A 330 16.72 -17.41 -24.70
CA ILE A 330 17.02 -16.77 -23.40
C ILE A 330 18.41 -16.12 -23.36
N PRO A 331 19.49 -16.74 -23.86
CA PRO A 331 20.79 -16.07 -23.93
C PRO A 331 20.73 -14.74 -24.69
N LEU A 332 20.09 -14.69 -25.87
CA LEU A 332 19.94 -13.48 -26.67
C LEU A 332 19.07 -12.43 -25.96
N ILE A 333 18.00 -12.86 -25.29
CA ILE A 333 17.14 -12.00 -24.47
C ILE A 333 17.97 -11.37 -23.35
N LYS A 334 18.72 -12.17 -22.59
CA LYS A 334 19.57 -11.69 -21.49
C LYS A 334 20.65 -10.73 -21.97
N GLU A 335 21.26 -11.02 -23.13
CA GLU A 335 22.23 -10.13 -23.76
C GLU A 335 21.61 -8.76 -24.12
N CYS A 336 20.45 -8.76 -24.78
CA CYS A 336 19.71 -7.55 -25.12
C CYS A 336 19.40 -6.72 -23.86
N LEU A 337 18.90 -7.36 -22.79
CA LEU A 337 18.58 -6.72 -21.52
C LEU A 337 19.83 -6.14 -20.84
N LYS A 338 20.94 -6.88 -20.84
CA LYS A 338 22.22 -6.43 -20.27
C LYS A 338 22.76 -5.20 -21.00
N ASN A 339 22.72 -5.21 -22.34
CA ASN A 339 23.20 -4.10 -23.16
C ASN A 339 22.38 -2.84 -22.88
N LYS A 340 21.04 -2.93 -22.92
CA LYS A 340 20.15 -1.80 -22.59
C LYS A 340 20.40 -1.28 -21.18
N LYS A 341 20.47 -2.16 -20.18
CA LYS A 341 20.64 -1.78 -18.76
C LYS A 341 21.97 -1.06 -18.51
N ALA A 342 23.05 -1.49 -19.15
CA ALA A 342 24.35 -0.82 -19.04
C ALA A 342 24.27 0.62 -19.57
N ILE A 343 23.64 0.83 -20.73
CA ILE A 343 23.47 2.14 -21.34
C ILE A 343 22.54 3.03 -20.50
N GLU A 344 21.42 2.49 -20.00
CA GLU A 344 20.49 3.22 -19.12
C GLU A 344 21.17 3.64 -17.82
N PHE A 345 22.04 2.79 -17.26
CA PHE A 345 22.83 3.13 -16.08
C PHE A 345 23.76 4.31 -16.35
N ASP A 346 24.51 4.28 -17.45
CA ASP A 346 25.42 5.38 -17.81
C ASP A 346 24.67 6.70 -18.04
N ILE A 347 23.53 6.64 -18.75
CA ILE A 347 22.66 7.81 -18.99
C ILE A 347 22.10 8.33 -17.66
N SER A 348 21.62 7.45 -16.79
CA SER A 348 21.14 7.81 -15.45
C SER A 348 22.21 8.50 -14.61
N GLN A 349 23.47 8.05 -14.68
CA GLN A 349 24.57 8.69 -13.96
C GLN A 349 24.88 10.09 -14.52
N MET A 350 24.80 10.26 -15.84
CA MET A 350 24.95 11.57 -16.49
C MET A 350 23.78 12.52 -16.15
N GLN A 351 22.55 12.02 -16.13
CA GLN A 351 21.37 12.81 -15.73
C GLN A 351 21.49 13.28 -14.28
N LYS A 352 21.88 12.39 -13.35
CA LYS A 352 22.10 12.79 -11.95
C LYS A 352 23.14 13.89 -11.81
N ARG A 353 24.21 13.86 -12.60
CA ARG A 353 25.22 14.94 -12.63
C ARG A 353 24.68 16.26 -13.21
N LEU A 354 23.74 16.21 -14.14
CA LEU A 354 23.05 17.42 -14.62
C LEU A 354 22.23 18.04 -13.50
N ASP A 355 21.49 17.22 -12.75
CA ASP A 355 20.69 17.68 -11.60
C ASP A 355 21.61 18.34 -10.56
N ASP A 356 22.76 17.73 -10.24
CA ASP A 356 23.77 18.31 -9.34
C ASP A 356 24.31 19.67 -9.84
N PHE A 357 24.45 19.86 -11.17
CA PHE A 357 24.86 21.15 -11.74
C PHE A 357 23.74 22.19 -11.67
N GLU A 358 22.49 21.79 -11.91
CA GLU A 358 21.34 22.69 -11.82
C GLU A 358 21.15 23.21 -10.39
N GLU A 359 21.28 22.34 -9.38
CA GLU A 359 21.26 22.74 -7.97
C GLU A 359 22.39 23.73 -7.63
N LYS A 360 23.63 23.47 -8.09
CA LYS A 360 24.77 24.37 -7.86
C LYS A 360 24.60 25.72 -8.54
N ILE A 361 24.14 25.74 -9.79
CA ILE A 361 23.87 26.98 -10.53
C ILE A 361 22.78 27.78 -9.82
N HIS A 362 21.73 27.13 -9.32
CA HIS A 362 20.68 27.79 -8.56
C HIS A 362 21.23 28.41 -7.26
N SER A 363 22.08 27.69 -6.52
CA SER A 363 22.76 28.20 -5.33
C SER A 363 23.64 29.41 -5.62
N ILE A 364 24.45 29.36 -6.68
CA ILE A 364 25.30 30.49 -7.10
C ILE A 364 24.47 31.70 -7.51
N ASN A 365 23.36 31.51 -8.24
CA ASN A 365 22.45 32.60 -8.59
C ASN A 365 21.89 33.30 -7.35
N ASN A 366 21.50 32.53 -6.33
CA ASN A 366 21.01 33.09 -5.08
C ASN A 366 22.12 33.88 -4.34
N GLN A 367 23.36 33.38 -4.34
CA GLN A 367 24.50 34.09 -3.75
C GLN A 367 24.85 35.38 -4.51
N ILE A 368 24.80 35.37 -5.85
CA ILE A 368 25.01 36.56 -6.67
C ILE A 368 23.95 37.61 -6.33
N GLN A 369 22.66 37.24 -6.26
CA GLN A 369 21.59 38.17 -5.90
C GLN A 369 21.76 38.76 -4.49
N GLN A 370 22.20 37.95 -3.53
CA GLN A 370 22.49 38.42 -2.17
C GLN A 370 23.65 39.42 -2.16
N ASN A 371 24.76 39.09 -2.83
CA ASN A 371 25.93 39.95 -2.91
C ASN A 371 25.65 41.25 -3.68
N ASP A 372 24.85 41.20 -4.75
CA ASP A 372 24.42 42.40 -5.50
C ASP A 372 23.58 43.34 -4.63
N THR A 373 22.74 42.77 -3.76
CA THR A 373 21.92 43.54 -2.81
C THR A 373 22.81 44.17 -1.73
N GLU A 374 23.74 43.39 -1.17
CA GLU A 374 24.71 43.87 -0.19
C GLU A 374 25.63 44.95 -0.75
N GLU A 375 26.09 44.82 -2.00
CA GLU A 375 26.90 45.82 -2.69
C GLU A 375 26.14 47.14 -2.84
N LYS A 376 24.87 47.10 -3.28
CA LYS A 376 24.01 48.29 -3.40
C LYS A 376 23.79 48.99 -2.05
N ASP A 377 23.53 48.23 -1.00
CA ASP A 377 23.36 48.78 0.35
C ASP A 377 24.66 49.42 0.86
N THR A 378 25.81 48.80 0.55
CA THR A 378 27.12 49.29 0.96
C THR A 378 27.53 50.55 0.18
N LEU A 379 27.26 50.60 -1.13
CA LEU A 379 27.44 51.79 -1.97
C LEU A 379 26.60 52.97 -1.47
N THR A 380 25.36 52.72 -1.06
CA THR A 380 24.48 53.76 -0.51
C THR A 380 25.06 54.32 0.80
N LYS A 381 25.58 53.46 1.67
CA LYS A 381 26.25 53.88 2.91
C LYS A 381 27.55 54.65 2.63
N GLU A 382 28.36 54.20 1.67
CA GLU A 382 29.59 54.92 1.26
C GLU A 382 29.28 56.33 0.76
N SER A 383 28.22 56.50 -0.02
CA SER A 383 27.75 57.80 -0.50
C SER A 383 27.31 58.70 0.67
N SER A 384 26.62 58.16 1.68
CA SER A 384 26.27 58.93 2.88
C SER A 384 27.49 59.41 3.67
N TYR A 385 28.54 58.60 3.76
CA TYR A 385 29.81 59.00 4.37
C TYR A 385 30.50 60.12 3.60
N GLN A 386 30.41 60.10 2.26
CA GLN A 386 30.93 61.18 1.42
C GLN A 386 30.23 62.52 1.71
N GLU A 387 28.89 62.53 1.80
CA GLU A 387 28.12 63.72 2.13
C GLU A 387 28.43 64.25 3.54
N LEU A 388 28.51 63.36 4.53
CA LEU A 388 28.89 63.70 5.91
C LEU A 388 30.30 64.30 5.98
N LEU A 389 31.26 63.72 5.26
CA LEU A 389 32.62 64.24 5.17
C LEU A 389 32.65 65.63 4.55
N GLU A 390 31.89 65.88 3.47
CA GLU A 390 31.81 67.21 2.87
C GLU A 390 31.20 68.24 3.83
N SER A 391 30.13 67.88 4.54
CA SER A 391 29.51 68.74 5.55
C SER A 391 30.48 69.07 6.69
N LYS A 392 31.15 68.06 7.24
CA LYS A 392 32.11 68.23 8.34
C LYS A 392 33.36 69.00 7.92
N ASN A 393 33.83 68.81 6.69
CA ASN A 393 34.93 69.60 6.15
C ASN A 393 34.53 71.08 5.96
N LYS A 394 33.30 71.38 5.56
CA LYS A 394 32.78 72.77 5.51
C LYS A 394 32.69 73.38 6.92
N GLU A 395 32.22 72.61 7.90
CA GLU A 395 32.17 73.01 9.31
C GLU A 395 33.56 73.34 9.85
N LEU A 396 34.55 72.46 9.60
CA LEU A 396 35.94 72.66 10.00
C LEU A 396 36.52 73.95 9.40
N ARG A 397 36.31 74.20 8.10
CA ARG A 397 36.76 75.43 7.42
C ARG A 397 36.16 76.68 8.08
N MET A 398 34.85 76.68 8.35
CA MET A 398 34.20 77.80 9.04
C MET A 398 34.75 78.05 10.44
N LEU A 399 35.05 77.00 11.21
CA LEU A 399 35.63 77.11 12.55
C LEU A 399 37.05 77.68 12.51
N VAL A 400 37.86 77.28 11.52
CA VAL A 400 39.20 77.80 11.29
C VAL A 400 39.14 79.28 10.89
N ASP A 401 38.29 79.64 9.93
CA ASP A 401 38.13 81.02 9.44
C ASP A 401 37.66 81.97 10.56
N LYS A 402 36.79 81.50 11.45
CA LYS A 402 36.27 82.27 12.60
C LYS A 402 37.20 82.28 13.83
N LYS A 403 38.39 81.68 13.76
CA LYS A 403 39.34 81.53 14.89
C LYS A 403 38.67 80.93 16.13
N ALA A 404 37.84 79.90 15.94
CA ALA A 404 37.19 79.20 17.04
C ALA A 404 38.21 78.55 17.99
N SER A 405 37.76 78.19 19.21
CA SER A 405 38.62 77.52 20.19
C SER A 405 39.21 76.22 19.65
N LYS A 406 40.50 76.00 19.95
CA LYS A 406 41.28 74.84 19.49
C LYS A 406 40.63 73.50 19.83
N VAL A 407 39.93 73.43 20.98
CA VAL A 407 39.21 72.24 21.43
C VAL A 407 38.11 71.82 20.44
N TYR A 408 37.38 72.78 19.86
CA TYR A 408 36.34 72.48 18.87
C TYR A 408 36.91 72.05 17.52
N ILE A 409 38.05 72.62 17.12
CA ILE A 409 38.76 72.24 15.89
C ILE A 409 39.26 70.79 16.00
N GLU A 410 39.85 70.40 17.14
CA GLU A 410 40.32 69.04 17.39
C GLU A 410 39.16 68.02 17.43
N ALA A 411 38.03 68.38 18.04
CA ALA A 411 36.84 67.52 18.08
C ALA A 411 36.32 67.19 16.67
N ILE A 412 36.12 68.21 15.82
CA ILE A 412 35.66 68.00 14.42
C ILE A 412 36.72 67.25 13.60
N THR A 413 38.01 67.50 13.83
CA THR A 413 39.08 66.76 13.15
C THR A 413 39.05 65.27 13.49
N ASN A 414 38.79 64.91 14.75
CA ASN A 414 38.64 63.51 15.17
C ASN A 414 37.39 62.85 14.57
N GLU A 415 36.27 63.57 14.48
CA GLU A 415 35.07 63.10 13.77
C GLU A 415 35.37 62.81 12.29
N ILE A 416 36.06 63.73 11.60
CA ILE A 416 36.46 63.54 10.19
C ILE A 416 37.37 62.32 10.05
N ASN A 417 38.38 62.15 10.90
CA ASN A 417 39.27 60.99 10.84
C ASN A 417 38.50 59.66 11.05
N THR A 418 37.51 59.66 11.94
CA THR A 418 36.65 58.50 12.18
C THR A 418 35.78 58.18 10.94
N LEU A 419 35.22 59.21 10.31
CA LEU A 419 34.45 59.07 9.07
C LEU A 419 35.32 58.55 7.92
N ILE A 420 36.57 59.04 7.78
CA ILE A 420 37.53 58.56 6.77
C ILE A 420 37.83 57.07 6.98
N LEU A 421 38.09 56.65 8.23
CA LEU A 421 38.37 55.25 8.55
C LEU A 421 37.17 54.35 8.21
N ASN A 422 35.96 54.76 8.60
CA ASN A 422 34.73 54.02 8.30
C ASN A 422 34.47 53.93 6.79
N LYS A 423 34.70 55.02 6.06
CA LYS A 423 34.59 55.05 4.60
C LYS A 423 35.61 54.10 3.95
N SER A 424 36.86 54.12 4.40
CA SER A 424 37.91 53.21 3.91
C SER A 424 37.52 51.74 4.11
N ASN A 425 37.01 51.39 5.28
CA ASN A 425 36.55 50.02 5.56
C ASN A 425 35.39 49.60 4.64
N MET A 426 34.46 50.52 4.33
CA MET A 426 33.37 50.26 3.39
C MET A 426 33.87 50.06 1.96
N LEU A 427 34.85 50.85 1.49
CA LEU A 427 35.46 50.67 0.17
C LEU A 427 36.17 49.31 0.06
N THR A 428 36.89 48.88 1.10
CA THR A 428 37.49 47.54 1.15
C THR A 428 36.43 46.44 1.11
N HIS A 429 35.29 46.64 1.79
CA HIS A 429 34.17 45.70 1.73
C HIS A 429 33.61 45.58 0.30
N ILE A 430 33.35 46.72 -0.36
CA ILE A 430 32.88 46.75 -1.76
C ILE A 430 33.85 46.00 -2.68
N GLU A 431 35.16 46.25 -2.55
CA GLU A 431 36.18 45.58 -3.36
C GLU A 431 36.15 44.05 -3.17
N ASN A 432 35.98 43.59 -1.93
CA ASN A 432 35.87 42.16 -1.62
C ASN A 432 34.57 41.56 -2.19
N THR A 433 33.44 42.25 -2.06
CA THR A 433 32.15 41.81 -2.64
C THR A 433 32.25 41.71 -4.17
N GLN A 434 32.87 42.70 -4.84
CA GLN A 434 33.09 42.67 -6.29
C GLN A 434 34.01 41.52 -6.72
N LYS A 435 35.09 41.24 -5.97
CA LYS A 435 35.96 40.09 -6.24
C LYS A 435 35.20 38.77 -6.10
N ASN A 436 34.35 38.65 -5.08
CA ASN A 436 33.50 37.47 -4.88
C ASN A 436 32.47 37.30 -6.00
N LEU A 437 31.79 38.38 -6.42
CA LEU A 437 30.87 38.36 -7.56
C LEU A 437 31.56 37.92 -8.85
N ALA A 438 32.77 38.45 -9.13
CA ALA A 438 33.54 38.04 -10.30
C ALA A 438 33.97 36.56 -10.24
N ALA A 439 34.29 36.04 -9.06
CA ALA A 439 34.62 34.62 -8.87
C ALA A 439 33.40 33.72 -9.08
N LEU A 440 32.26 34.07 -8.49
CA LEU A 440 30.98 33.37 -8.66
C LEU A 440 30.52 33.37 -10.12
N GLY A 441 30.64 34.50 -10.82
CA GLY A 441 30.32 34.59 -12.24
C GLY A 441 31.18 33.68 -13.12
N LYS A 442 32.49 33.57 -12.83
CA LYS A 442 33.38 32.62 -13.54
C LYS A 442 32.99 31.17 -13.26
N GLU A 443 32.66 30.84 -12.01
CA GLU A 443 32.22 29.50 -11.65
C GLU A 443 30.90 29.14 -12.33
N GLN A 444 29.94 30.07 -12.35
CA GLN A 444 28.65 29.90 -13.03
C GLN A 444 28.83 29.60 -14.52
N ILE A 445 29.64 30.39 -15.23
CA ILE A 445 29.93 30.18 -16.66
C ILE A 445 30.51 28.79 -16.88
N LYS A 446 31.48 28.38 -16.05
CA LYS A 446 32.10 27.05 -16.14
C LYS A 446 31.08 25.93 -15.92
N LEU A 447 30.18 26.08 -14.96
CA LEU A 447 29.12 25.08 -14.70
C LEU A 447 28.14 24.99 -15.87
N LEU A 448 27.74 26.12 -16.46
CA LEU A 448 26.87 26.16 -17.65
C LEU A 448 27.53 25.45 -18.85
N GLU A 449 28.82 25.70 -19.10
CA GLU A 449 29.58 24.99 -20.15
C GLU A 449 29.65 23.47 -19.88
N MET A 450 29.87 23.06 -18.63
CA MET A 450 29.89 21.65 -18.25
C MET A 450 28.50 21.00 -18.41
N GLN A 451 27.43 21.72 -18.08
CA GLN A 451 26.06 21.27 -18.24
C GLN A 451 25.72 21.07 -19.74
N GLU A 452 26.10 22.01 -20.60
CA GLU A 452 25.88 21.91 -22.04
C GLU A 452 26.63 20.72 -22.64
N ARG A 453 27.93 20.57 -22.32
CA ARG A 453 28.72 19.40 -22.76
C ARG A 453 28.12 18.08 -22.29
N LEU A 454 27.58 18.04 -21.07
CA LEU A 454 26.98 16.83 -20.53
C LEU A 454 25.63 16.50 -21.21
N ARG A 455 24.83 17.52 -21.56
CA ARG A 455 23.61 17.35 -22.38
C ARG A 455 23.95 16.82 -23.78
N GLU A 456 25.01 17.32 -24.39
CA GLU A 456 25.52 16.80 -25.67
C GLU A 456 25.98 15.35 -25.56
N GLN A 457 26.69 14.99 -24.49
CA GLN A 457 27.12 13.61 -24.22
C GLN A 457 25.94 12.65 -24.06
N ILE A 458 24.89 13.04 -23.33
CA ILE A 458 23.67 12.23 -23.19
C ILE A 458 22.99 12.06 -24.55
N SER A 459 22.83 13.14 -25.33
CA SER A 459 22.23 13.08 -26.67
C SER A 459 23.03 12.19 -27.61
N TYR A 460 24.36 12.29 -27.58
CA TYR A 460 25.26 11.44 -28.35
C TYR A 460 25.17 9.98 -27.90
N ALA A 461 25.14 9.69 -26.60
CA ALA A 461 25.01 8.34 -26.05
C ALA A 461 23.68 7.69 -26.47
N LEU A 462 22.57 8.44 -26.43
CA LEU A 462 21.27 7.97 -26.91
C LEU A 462 21.29 7.69 -28.42
N LYS A 463 21.88 8.58 -29.23
CA LYS A 463 21.99 8.38 -30.68
C LYS A 463 22.87 7.20 -31.04
N LYS A 464 24.05 7.09 -30.43
CA LYS A 464 25.03 6.02 -30.66
C LYS A 464 24.46 4.64 -30.31
N ASN A 465 23.66 4.58 -29.24
CA ASN A 465 23.11 3.33 -28.72
C ASN A 465 21.65 3.07 -29.11
N ARG A 466 21.08 3.86 -30.03
CA ARG A 466 19.68 3.78 -30.45
C ARG A 466 19.26 2.37 -30.84
N GLU A 467 20.16 1.63 -31.49
CA GLU A 467 19.88 0.26 -31.93
C GLU A 467 19.53 -0.67 -30.76
N TYR A 468 20.21 -0.58 -29.62
CA TYR A 468 19.91 -1.43 -28.46
C TYR A 468 18.52 -1.16 -27.87
N PHE A 469 18.07 0.10 -27.85
CA PHE A 469 16.72 0.46 -27.45
C PHE A 469 15.68 -0.08 -28.43
N VAL A 470 15.94 0.06 -29.73
CA VAL A 470 15.07 -0.49 -30.78
C VAL A 470 14.99 -2.02 -30.69
N GLN A 471 16.12 -2.70 -30.48
CA GLN A 471 16.15 -4.16 -30.29
C GLN A 471 15.32 -4.58 -29.07
N TYR A 472 15.40 -3.85 -27.96
CA TYR A 472 14.56 -4.11 -26.78
C TYR A 472 13.08 -3.89 -27.07
N ASP A 473 12.70 -2.81 -27.76
CA ASP A 473 11.31 -2.55 -28.13
C ASP A 473 10.76 -3.64 -29.06
N LEU A 474 11.57 -4.09 -30.02
CA LEU A 474 11.23 -5.21 -30.90
C LEU A 474 11.07 -6.52 -30.14
N LEU A 475 11.98 -6.82 -29.21
CA LEU A 475 11.88 -7.98 -28.33
C LEU A 475 10.62 -7.91 -27.46
N SER A 476 10.32 -6.76 -26.87
CA SER A 476 9.12 -6.54 -26.06
C SER A 476 7.85 -6.81 -26.86
N ARG A 477 7.78 -6.35 -28.11
CA ARG A 477 6.65 -6.62 -29.01
C ARG A 477 6.56 -8.09 -29.40
N ALA A 478 7.68 -8.71 -29.77
CA ALA A 478 7.73 -10.12 -30.11
C ALA A 478 7.27 -11.02 -28.95
N LEU A 479 7.69 -10.71 -27.72
CA LEU A 479 7.25 -11.41 -26.53
C LEU A 479 5.75 -11.17 -26.25
N ALA A 480 5.29 -9.93 -26.38
CA ALA A 480 3.86 -9.61 -26.24
C ALA A 480 2.99 -10.40 -27.21
N ASP A 481 3.39 -10.49 -28.47
CA ASP A 481 2.69 -11.25 -29.51
C ASP A 481 2.70 -12.75 -29.20
N ALA A 482 3.83 -13.30 -28.76
CA ALA A 482 3.92 -14.70 -28.36
C ALA A 482 2.98 -15.02 -27.19
N ILE A 483 2.91 -14.15 -26.17
CA ILE A 483 1.98 -14.29 -25.04
C ILE A 483 0.53 -14.19 -25.53
N ALA A 484 0.19 -13.21 -26.36
CA ALA A 484 -1.16 -13.01 -26.87
C ALA A 484 -1.67 -14.22 -27.68
N ASN A 485 -0.80 -14.83 -28.47
CA ASN A 485 -1.12 -16.00 -29.30
C ASN A 485 -1.23 -17.30 -28.50
N ALA A 486 -0.74 -17.32 -27.26
CA ALA A 486 -0.87 -18.47 -26.36
C ALA A 486 -2.29 -18.72 -25.87
N LYS A 487 -3.24 -17.81 -26.16
CA LYS A 487 -4.67 -17.96 -25.86
C LYS A 487 -5.27 -19.26 -26.41
N GLU A 488 -4.73 -19.80 -27.51
CA GLU A 488 -5.22 -21.04 -28.13
C GLU A 488 -4.89 -22.29 -27.31
N LEU A 489 -4.04 -22.16 -26.29
CA LEU A 489 -3.61 -23.25 -25.41
C LEU A 489 -4.55 -23.48 -24.20
N ILE A 490 -5.66 -22.74 -24.06
CA ILE A 490 -6.53 -22.78 -22.84
C ILE A 490 -7.89 -23.44 -23.07
#